data_AF-A0A8C5MKN4-F1
#
_entry.id   AF-A0A8C5MKN4-F1
#
_cell.length_a   1.000
_cell.length_b   1.000
_cell.length_c   1.000
_cell.angle_alpha   90.00
_cell.angle_beta   90.00
_cell.angle_gamma   90.00
#
_symmetry.space_group_name_H-M   'P 1'
#
loop_
_entity.id
_entity.type
_entity.pdbx_description
1 polymer ?
#
loop_
_entity_poly.entity_id
_entity_poly.type
_entity_poly.pdbx_seq_one_letter_code
_entity_poly.pdbx_strand_id
1 'polypeptide(L)'
;MATAKGKKAPGTKEFFTPRPSRRREDADPQDGGGSPSHSPNSATGTNEGDLLAFTTRMETLFKDFSSSLSTRLDAVSADIRKDIQEIGDRTSHLENKMSEMANAHNDMATAVESMEAKLLQCTNKLADLEDRSRRHNLKIRGIPETIHPRDLMAYVTDFFTHLLPGVAHDTLLMDRIHRIPKPPSAPHKASRDVILKMHYYKPREDVLRAMRKPEKLGSQYEHLEIYPDFSKATLQQRRLFRPLTTSLREAGILYRWGFPTKLIILREDVTTVLTSPTEGRITLESWGLKITEDAQDRRPTLKGDTGLAATLNGCARKSYALPDPLLMTDIVFVFDRKSQDG
;
A
#
# COMPACT_ATOMS: atom_id res chain seq x y z
N MET A 1 4.30 5.44 50.23
CA MET A 1 3.05 4.83 49.73
C MET A 1 3.26 4.44 48.27
N ALA A 2 2.62 3.34 47.85
CA ALA A 2 2.60 2.73 46.52
C ALA A 2 3.78 1.82 46.12
N THR A 3 3.66 0.54 46.46
CA THR A 3 4.24 -0.60 45.75
C THR A 3 3.20 -1.14 44.76
N ALA A 4 3.54 -1.28 43.48
CA ALA A 4 2.71 -1.96 42.49
C ALA A 4 3.56 -3.01 41.75
N LYS A 5 3.36 -4.28 42.13
CA LYS A 5 3.92 -5.47 41.49
C LYS A 5 3.13 -5.77 40.21
N GLY A 6 3.83 -5.85 39.08
CA GLY A 6 3.28 -6.38 37.83
C GLY A 6 3.06 -7.89 37.90
N LYS A 7 1.83 -8.33 37.59
CA LYS A 7 1.51 -9.73 37.29
C LYS A 7 1.59 -9.94 35.79
N LYS A 8 2.53 -10.80 35.36
CA LYS A 8 2.54 -11.39 34.00
C LYS A 8 1.54 -12.54 33.95
N ALA A 9 0.72 -12.57 32.91
CA ALA A 9 -0.13 -13.69 32.54
C ALA A 9 0.70 -14.86 31.98
N PRO A 10 0.36 -16.13 32.27
CA PRO A 10 0.91 -17.25 31.54
C PRO A 10 0.11 -17.53 30.27
N GLY A 11 0.83 -17.68 29.15
CA GLY A 11 0.31 -18.01 27.85
C GLY A 11 -0.28 -19.41 27.78
N THR A 12 -1.24 -19.56 26.88
CA THR A 12 -1.92 -20.80 26.51
C THR A 12 -1.29 -21.41 25.26
N LYS A 13 -1.37 -22.74 25.20
CA LYS A 13 -1.41 -23.64 24.01
C LYS A 13 -0.09 -24.25 23.55
N GLU A 14 0.19 -25.41 24.13
CA GLU A 14 0.97 -26.46 23.49
C GLU A 14 0.23 -27.04 22.28
N PHE A 15 1.04 -27.42 21.30
CA PHE A 15 0.67 -27.99 20.01
C PHE A 15 0.11 -29.42 20.17
N PHE A 16 -0.93 -29.70 19.38
CA PHE A 16 -1.44 -31.04 19.12
C PHE A 16 -0.34 -31.95 18.54
N THR A 17 -0.06 -33.08 19.19
CA THR A 17 0.61 -34.23 18.54
C THR A 17 -0.40 -35.37 18.38
N PRO A 18 -0.51 -36.02 17.20
CA PRO A 18 -1.44 -37.13 16.99
C PRO A 18 -0.92 -38.42 17.65
N ARG A 19 -1.83 -39.17 18.29
CA ARG A 19 -1.57 -40.51 18.83
C ARG A 19 -1.71 -41.55 17.70
N PRO A 20 -0.74 -42.46 17.48
CA PRO A 20 -0.82 -43.43 16.41
C PRO A 20 -1.75 -44.60 16.78
N SER A 21 -2.52 -45.02 15.77
CA SER A 21 -3.41 -46.18 15.78
C SER A 21 -2.63 -47.49 15.77
N ARG A 22 -3.00 -48.42 16.66
CA ARG A 22 -2.45 -49.78 16.71
C ARG A 22 -3.08 -50.62 15.59
N ARG A 23 -2.24 -50.98 14.62
CA ARG A 23 -2.53 -51.93 13.53
C ARG A 23 -2.50 -53.35 14.09
N ARG A 24 -3.49 -54.16 13.71
CA ARG A 24 -3.49 -55.62 13.89
C ARG A 24 -2.47 -56.23 12.92
N GLU A 25 -1.69 -57.19 13.41
CA GLU A 25 -0.98 -58.17 12.58
C GLU A 25 -1.28 -59.56 13.15
N ASP A 26 -1.72 -60.44 12.25
CA ASP A 26 -1.93 -61.86 12.44
C ASP A 26 -0.58 -62.61 12.29
N ALA A 27 -0.31 -63.62 13.12
CA ALA A 27 0.48 -64.80 12.77
C ALA A 27 0.34 -65.89 13.84
N ASP A 28 0.19 -67.12 13.35
CA ASP A 28 -0.22 -68.38 13.98
C ASP A 28 1.02 -69.21 14.43
N PRO A 29 0.95 -70.53 14.67
CA PRO A 29 0.91 -71.21 15.97
C PRO A 29 2.21 -71.97 16.33
N GLN A 30 2.37 -72.37 17.61
CA GLN A 30 3.24 -73.50 17.96
C GLN A 30 2.61 -74.47 18.96
N ASP A 31 2.75 -75.72 18.54
CA ASP A 31 2.44 -77.03 19.09
C ASP A 31 3.15 -77.33 20.42
N GLY A 32 2.59 -78.25 21.20
CA GLY A 32 3.14 -78.66 22.50
C GLY A 32 2.15 -79.50 23.32
N GLY A 33 2.05 -80.78 22.94
CA GLY A 33 1.12 -81.75 23.52
C GLY A 33 1.36 -82.16 24.98
N GLY A 34 0.36 -82.86 25.51
CA GLY A 34 0.41 -83.53 26.80
C GLY A 34 -0.95 -84.09 27.22
N SER A 35 -1.37 -85.22 26.65
CA SER A 35 -2.39 -86.09 27.26
C SER A 35 -1.81 -86.74 28.53
N PRO A 36 -2.66 -87.14 29.48
CA PRO A 36 -2.90 -88.58 29.59
C PRO A 36 -4.38 -88.94 29.68
N SER A 37 -4.72 -89.98 28.92
CA SER A 37 -5.96 -90.74 29.01
C SER A 37 -6.02 -91.52 30.32
N HIS A 38 -7.14 -91.47 31.02
CA HIS A 38 -7.66 -92.61 31.77
C HIS A 38 -9.19 -92.62 31.75
N SER A 39 -9.72 -93.72 31.23
CA SER A 39 -11.07 -94.26 31.38
C SER A 39 -10.91 -95.78 31.19
N PRO A 40 -11.84 -96.67 31.61
CA PRO A 40 -13.25 -96.39 31.92
C PRO A 40 -13.85 -97.26 33.07
N ASN A 41 -15.19 -97.18 33.15
CA ASN A 41 -16.17 -98.11 33.72
C ASN A 41 -16.62 -97.82 35.17
N SER A 42 -17.90 -97.84 35.52
CA SER A 42 -19.16 -98.14 34.81
C SER A 42 -20.34 -97.90 35.76
N ALA A 43 -21.57 -97.86 35.21
CA ALA A 43 -22.88 -97.88 35.90
C ALA A 43 -23.28 -96.53 36.52
N THR A 44 -24.48 -95.98 36.38
CA THR A 44 -25.81 -96.54 36.06
C THR A 44 -26.78 -95.36 35.92
N GLY A 45 -27.82 -95.50 35.10
CA GLY A 45 -29.08 -94.78 35.32
C GLY A 45 -29.23 -93.43 34.60
N THR A 46 -30.24 -93.41 33.72
CA THR A 46 -31.16 -92.29 33.39
C THR A 46 -30.81 -90.91 33.93
N ASN A 47 -30.89 -89.85 33.10
CA ASN A 47 -31.52 -88.58 33.47
C ASN A 47 -31.61 -87.63 32.25
N GLU A 48 -32.80 -87.52 31.64
CA GLU A 48 -33.16 -86.38 30.80
C GLU A 48 -32.92 -85.02 31.52
N GLY A 49 -32.84 -85.04 32.86
CA GLY A 49 -32.51 -83.89 33.70
C GLY A 49 -31.11 -83.29 33.54
N ASP A 50 -30.08 -84.06 33.14
CA ASP A 50 -28.70 -83.52 33.01
C ASP A 50 -28.49 -82.77 31.69
N LEU A 51 -29.08 -83.25 30.59
CA LEU A 51 -29.10 -82.53 29.31
C LEU A 51 -29.97 -81.27 29.43
N LEU A 52 -31.11 -81.37 30.11
CA LEU A 52 -31.97 -80.21 30.40
C LEU A 52 -31.28 -79.18 31.29
N ALA A 53 -30.49 -79.61 32.29
CA ALA A 53 -29.71 -78.70 33.13
C ALA A 53 -28.60 -77.98 32.33
N PHE A 54 -27.94 -78.68 31.40
CA PHE A 54 -26.95 -78.07 30.51
C PHE A 54 -27.57 -77.06 29.54
N THR A 55 -28.69 -77.40 28.89
CA THR A 55 -29.39 -76.48 27.97
C THR A 55 -29.93 -75.25 28.71
N THR A 56 -30.49 -75.45 29.91
CA THR A 56 -30.96 -74.33 30.76
C THR A 56 -29.80 -73.41 31.16
N ARG A 57 -28.62 -73.98 31.47
CA ARG A 57 -27.42 -73.19 31.80
C ARG A 57 -26.85 -72.44 30.61
N MET A 58 -26.94 -73.00 29.41
CA MET A 58 -26.56 -72.32 28.17
C MET A 58 -27.52 -71.18 27.83
N GLU A 59 -28.83 -71.40 28.00
CA GLU A 59 -29.84 -70.35 27.83
C GLU A 59 -29.66 -69.19 28.82
N THR A 60 -29.36 -69.48 30.08
CA THR A 60 -29.08 -68.42 31.07
C THR A 60 -27.81 -67.64 30.70
N LEU A 61 -26.72 -68.31 30.31
CA LEU A 61 -25.50 -67.64 29.86
C LEU A 61 -25.73 -66.78 28.61
N PHE A 62 -26.53 -67.26 27.65
CA PHE A 62 -26.85 -66.52 26.44
C PHE A 62 -27.73 -65.29 26.75
N LYS A 63 -28.67 -65.44 27.69
CA LYS A 63 -29.51 -64.35 28.19
C LYS A 63 -28.69 -63.32 28.97
N ASP A 64 -27.75 -63.75 29.79
CA ASP A 64 -26.83 -62.89 30.53
C ASP A 64 -25.87 -62.16 29.57
N PHE A 65 -25.35 -62.86 28.56
CA PHE A 65 -24.54 -62.24 27.51
C PHE A 65 -25.33 -61.22 26.69
N SER A 66 -26.54 -61.58 26.25
CA SER A 66 -27.41 -60.69 25.47
C SER A 66 -27.84 -59.47 26.27
N SER A 67 -28.17 -59.65 27.56
CA SER A 67 -28.52 -58.53 28.43
C SER A 67 -27.31 -57.62 28.69
N SER A 68 -26.12 -58.19 28.91
CA SER A 68 -24.85 -57.45 29.05
C SER A 68 -24.50 -56.67 27.78
N LEU A 69 -24.68 -57.28 26.61
CA LEU A 69 -24.44 -56.64 25.32
C LEU A 69 -25.42 -55.47 25.11
N SER A 70 -26.71 -55.68 25.40
CA SER A 70 -27.72 -54.63 25.32
C SER A 70 -27.36 -53.44 26.23
N THR A 71 -27.00 -53.71 27.49
CA THR A 71 -26.63 -52.63 28.43
C THR A 71 -25.40 -51.86 27.96
N ARG A 72 -24.40 -52.55 27.41
CA ARG A 72 -23.21 -51.88 26.85
C ARG A 72 -23.54 -51.06 25.61
N LEU A 73 -24.39 -51.57 24.71
CA LEU A 73 -24.85 -50.83 23.54
C LEU A 73 -25.65 -49.59 23.93
N ASP A 74 -26.53 -49.71 24.92
CA ASP A 74 -27.31 -48.59 25.45
C ASP A 74 -26.38 -47.52 26.04
N ALA A 75 -25.39 -47.92 26.84
CA ALA A 75 -24.38 -47.03 27.40
C ALA A 75 -23.57 -46.30 26.31
N VAL A 76 -23.04 -47.03 25.32
CA VAL A 76 -22.30 -46.42 24.20
C VAL A 76 -23.19 -45.50 23.37
N SER A 77 -24.45 -45.87 23.14
CA SER A 77 -25.40 -45.03 22.40
C SER A 77 -25.73 -43.75 23.15
N ALA A 78 -25.79 -43.79 24.48
CA ALA A 78 -26.01 -42.63 25.33
C ALA A 78 -24.79 -41.70 25.31
N ASP A 79 -23.58 -42.25 25.40
CA ASP A 79 -22.33 -41.50 25.29
C ASP A 79 -22.21 -40.81 23.93
N ILE A 80 -22.48 -41.52 22.83
CA ILE A 80 -22.47 -40.93 21.48
C ILE A 80 -23.49 -39.79 21.35
N ARG A 81 -24.71 -39.94 21.89
CA ARG A 81 -25.72 -38.87 21.87
C ARG A 81 -25.23 -37.63 22.63
N LYS A 82 -24.55 -37.84 23.76
CA LYS A 82 -23.97 -36.76 24.56
C LYS A 82 -22.86 -36.04 23.79
N ASP A 83 -21.95 -36.78 23.17
CA ASP A 83 -20.86 -36.21 22.37
C ASP A 83 -21.40 -35.44 21.16
N ILE A 84 -22.44 -35.95 20.48
CA ILE A 84 -23.11 -35.25 19.37
C ILE A 84 -23.72 -33.94 19.85
N GLN A 85 -24.37 -33.93 21.02
CA GLN A 85 -24.93 -32.70 21.58
C GLN A 85 -23.83 -31.69 21.92
N GLU A 86 -22.74 -32.13 22.54
CA GLU A 86 -21.61 -31.26 22.87
C GLU A 86 -20.97 -30.66 21.60
N ILE A 87 -20.79 -31.48 20.56
CA ILE A 87 -20.29 -31.01 19.26
C ILE A 87 -21.27 -30.03 18.63
N GLY A 88 -22.58 -30.28 18.71
CA GLY A 88 -23.63 -29.37 18.25
C GLY A 88 -23.53 -28.01 18.93
N ASP A 89 -23.47 -27.99 20.25
CA ASP A 89 -23.38 -26.76 21.05
C ASP A 89 -22.09 -25.98 20.73
N ARG A 90 -20.95 -26.67 20.61
CA ARG A 90 -19.67 -26.06 20.21
C ARG A 90 -19.70 -25.51 18.79
N THR A 91 -20.37 -26.21 17.87
CA THR A 91 -20.52 -25.78 16.47
C THR A 91 -21.38 -24.53 16.40
N SER A 92 -22.54 -24.51 17.07
CA SER A 92 -23.38 -23.31 17.14
C SER A 92 -22.67 -22.13 17.81
N HIS A 93 -21.85 -22.37 18.83
CA HIS A 93 -21.03 -21.32 19.42
C HIS A 93 -20.01 -20.75 18.43
N LEU A 94 -19.33 -21.59 17.66
CA LEU A 94 -18.37 -21.16 16.65
C LEU A 94 -19.04 -20.41 15.49
N GLU A 95 -20.21 -20.86 15.04
CA GLU A 95 -20.99 -20.17 14.00
C GLU A 95 -21.40 -18.77 14.45
N ASN A 96 -21.89 -18.63 15.68
CA ASN A 96 -22.22 -17.33 16.26
C ASN A 96 -20.98 -16.43 16.36
N LYS A 97 -19.84 -16.97 16.84
CA LYS A 97 -18.59 -16.21 16.91
C LYS A 97 -18.06 -15.81 15.55
N MET A 98 -18.20 -16.67 14.54
CA MET A 98 -17.81 -16.37 13.16
C MET A 98 -18.68 -15.26 12.57
N SER A 99 -19.99 -15.28 12.83
CA SER A 99 -20.91 -14.22 12.42
C SER A 99 -20.56 -12.88 13.09
N GLU A 100 -20.32 -12.88 14.40
CA GLU A 100 -19.84 -11.68 15.13
C GLU A 100 -18.52 -11.15 14.54
N MET A 101 -17.56 -12.04 14.24
CA MET A 101 -16.29 -11.67 13.63
C MET A 101 -16.45 -11.11 12.21
N ALA A 102 -17.32 -11.69 11.39
CA ALA A 102 -17.59 -11.21 10.03
C ALA A 102 -18.20 -9.81 10.06
N ASN A 103 -19.13 -9.54 10.98
CA ASN A 103 -19.72 -8.23 11.17
C ASN A 103 -18.66 -7.20 11.61
N ALA A 104 -17.87 -7.53 12.64
CA ALA A 104 -16.78 -6.67 13.09
C ALA A 104 -15.74 -6.39 11.99
N HIS A 105 -15.44 -7.37 11.14
CA HIS A 105 -14.55 -7.19 10.00
C HIS A 105 -15.12 -6.21 8.98
N ASN A 106 -16.41 -6.31 8.65
CA ASN A 106 -17.06 -5.36 7.73
C ASN A 106 -17.09 -3.94 8.31
N ASP A 107 -17.36 -3.79 9.61
CA ASP A 107 -17.31 -2.50 10.29
C ASP A 107 -15.90 -1.90 10.25
N MET A 108 -14.86 -2.73 10.46
CA MET A 108 -13.48 -2.28 10.34
C MET A 108 -13.12 -1.89 8.90
N ALA A 109 -13.53 -2.66 7.90
CA ALA A 109 -13.27 -2.37 6.49
C ALA A 109 -13.87 -1.02 6.07
N THR A 110 -15.14 -0.79 6.43
CA THR A 110 -15.83 0.48 6.16
C THR A 110 -15.20 1.66 6.91
N ALA A 111 -14.74 1.45 8.14
CA ALA A 111 -14.01 2.46 8.90
C ALA A 111 -12.66 2.82 8.24
N VAL A 112 -11.92 1.82 7.74
CA VAL A 112 -10.66 2.01 7.01
C VAL A 112 -10.89 2.82 5.74
N GLU A 113 -11.87 2.45 4.91
CA GLU A 113 -12.24 3.21 3.70
C GLU A 113 -12.60 4.67 4.03
N SER A 114 -13.39 4.89 5.10
CA SER A 114 -13.73 6.23 5.57
C SER A 114 -12.49 7.02 6.02
N MET A 115 -11.55 6.36 6.71
CA MET A 115 -10.30 6.98 7.14
C MET A 115 -9.40 7.33 5.96
N GLU A 116 -9.27 6.44 4.97
CA GLU A 116 -8.49 6.70 3.75
C GLU A 116 -9.06 7.90 2.97
N ALA A 117 -10.38 7.97 2.83
CA ALA A 117 -11.05 9.11 2.20
C ALA A 117 -10.78 10.42 2.95
N LYS A 118 -10.85 10.42 4.28
CA LYS A 118 -10.54 11.60 5.12
C LYS A 118 -9.06 11.99 5.03
N LEU A 119 -8.15 11.02 5.02
CA LEU A 119 -6.72 11.28 4.84
C LEU A 119 -6.44 11.91 3.47
N LEU A 120 -7.07 11.42 2.40
CA LEU A 120 -6.97 12.01 1.08
C LEU A 120 -7.51 13.46 1.06
N GLN A 121 -8.65 13.72 1.70
CA GLN A 121 -9.19 15.07 1.81
C GLN A 121 -8.27 16.01 2.59
N CYS A 122 -7.74 15.57 3.72
CA CYS A 122 -6.81 16.34 4.54
C CYS A 122 -5.50 16.65 3.80
N THR A 123 -4.92 15.65 3.12
CA THR A 123 -3.69 15.85 2.34
C THR A 123 -3.89 16.84 1.19
N ASN A 124 -5.01 16.74 0.47
CA ASN A 124 -5.37 17.71 -0.57
C ASN A 124 -5.56 19.14 0.00
N LYS A 125 -6.22 19.26 1.16
CA LYS A 125 -6.42 20.56 1.82
C LYS A 125 -5.10 21.16 2.31
N LEU A 126 -4.19 20.35 2.85
CA LEU A 126 -2.86 20.81 3.27
C LEU A 126 -2.03 21.29 2.08
N ALA A 127 -2.01 20.53 0.97
CA ALA A 127 -1.33 20.94 -0.26
C ALA A 127 -1.90 22.27 -0.79
N ASP A 128 -3.22 22.44 -0.75
CA ASP A 128 -3.89 23.67 -1.17
C ASP A 128 -3.52 24.88 -0.30
N LEU A 129 -3.54 24.73 1.03
CA LEU A 129 -3.13 25.79 1.94
C LEU A 129 -1.65 26.17 1.75
N GLU A 130 -0.79 25.19 1.57
CA GLU A 130 0.63 25.40 1.30
C GLU A 130 0.86 26.14 -0.04
N ASP A 131 0.18 25.70 -1.10
CA ASP A 131 0.25 26.34 -2.41
C ASP A 131 -0.29 27.78 -2.37
N ARG A 132 -1.42 28.03 -1.69
CA ARG A 132 -1.96 29.40 -1.50
C ARG A 132 -0.97 30.32 -0.81
N SER A 133 -0.30 29.81 0.22
CA SER A 133 0.74 30.56 0.95
C SER A 133 1.94 30.92 0.05
N ARG A 134 2.26 30.05 -0.92
CA ARG A 134 3.40 30.18 -1.84
C ARG A 134 3.08 30.86 -3.17
N ARG A 135 1.84 31.30 -3.42
CA ARG A 135 1.45 31.91 -4.71
C ARG A 135 2.28 33.12 -5.12
N HIS A 136 2.80 33.88 -4.16
CA HIS A 136 3.67 35.03 -4.43
C HIS A 136 5.15 34.65 -4.58
N ASN A 137 5.49 33.38 -4.35
CA ASN A 137 6.85 32.92 -4.41
C ASN A 137 7.25 32.55 -5.84
N LEU A 138 8.52 32.83 -6.14
CA LEU A 138 9.22 32.38 -7.32
C LEU A 138 10.50 31.65 -6.91
N LYS A 139 10.86 30.67 -7.71
CA LYS A 139 12.08 29.89 -7.58
C LYS A 139 12.94 30.12 -8.81
N ILE A 140 14.15 30.65 -8.62
CA ILE A 140 15.12 30.90 -9.69
C ILE A 140 16.25 29.88 -9.60
N ARG A 141 16.57 29.26 -10.74
CA ARG A 141 17.71 28.36 -10.91
C ARG A 141 18.74 29.00 -11.83
N GLY A 142 20.01 28.69 -11.60
CA GLY A 142 21.11 29.11 -12.47
C GLY A 142 21.94 30.26 -11.90
N ILE A 143 21.43 31.02 -10.92
CA ILE A 143 22.15 32.18 -10.35
C ILE A 143 23.53 31.76 -9.82
N PRO A 144 24.64 32.29 -10.40
CA PRO A 144 26.00 31.96 -9.99
C PRO A 144 26.24 32.16 -8.50
N GLU A 145 26.99 31.26 -7.86
CA GLU A 145 27.33 31.35 -6.43
C GLU A 145 28.27 32.52 -6.10
N THR A 146 28.88 33.14 -7.12
CA THR A 146 29.69 34.37 -6.98
C THR A 146 28.86 35.55 -6.47
N ILE A 147 27.55 35.55 -6.71
CA ILE A 147 26.63 36.57 -6.22
C ILE A 147 26.32 36.29 -4.75
N HIS A 148 26.84 37.16 -3.89
CA HIS A 148 26.65 37.06 -2.44
C HIS A 148 25.20 37.32 -2.02
N PRO A 149 24.75 36.80 -0.87
CA PRO A 149 23.38 36.99 -0.39
C PRO A 149 22.94 38.46 -0.27
N ARG A 150 23.87 39.37 0.05
CA ARG A 150 23.61 40.81 0.15
C ARG A 150 23.30 41.48 -1.20
N ASP A 151 23.89 40.96 -2.28
CA ASP A 151 23.80 41.53 -3.63
C ASP A 151 22.69 40.84 -4.45
N LEU A 152 22.13 39.75 -3.91
CA LEU A 152 21.15 38.91 -4.58
C LEU A 152 19.86 39.65 -4.92
N MET A 153 19.40 40.52 -4.01
CA MET A 153 18.20 41.32 -4.26
C MET A 153 18.42 42.29 -5.43
N ALA A 154 19.53 43.02 -5.43
CA ALA A 154 19.86 43.96 -6.51
C ALA A 154 20.01 43.24 -7.85
N TYR A 155 20.70 42.10 -7.88
CA TYR A 155 20.87 41.28 -9.08
C TYR A 155 19.53 40.80 -9.66
N VAL A 156 18.62 40.32 -8.82
CA VAL A 156 17.31 39.84 -9.29
C VAL A 156 16.40 40.99 -9.69
N THR A 157 16.48 42.14 -9.03
CA THR A 157 15.77 43.35 -9.48
C THR A 157 16.23 43.77 -10.86
N ASP A 158 17.55 43.85 -11.11
CA ASP A 158 18.10 44.18 -12.43
C ASP A 158 17.69 43.16 -13.50
N PHE A 159 17.70 41.88 -13.16
CA PHE A 159 17.20 40.83 -14.04
C PHE A 159 15.71 41.05 -14.40
N PHE A 160 14.87 41.39 -13.42
CA PHE A 160 13.43 41.60 -13.66
C PHE A 160 13.12 42.87 -14.45
N THR A 161 13.89 43.94 -14.28
CA THR A 161 13.74 45.16 -15.08
C THR A 161 14.13 44.92 -16.54
N HIS A 162 15.17 44.12 -16.78
CA HIS A 162 15.52 43.65 -18.12
C HIS A 162 14.45 42.74 -18.73
N LEU A 163 13.83 41.89 -17.93
CA LEU A 163 12.77 40.99 -18.38
C LEU A 163 11.44 41.74 -18.67
N LEU A 164 11.19 42.84 -17.97
CA LEU A 164 9.96 43.62 -18.03
C LEU A 164 10.26 45.13 -18.22
N PRO A 165 10.78 45.56 -19.39
CA PRO A 165 11.27 46.93 -19.59
C PRO A 165 10.20 48.02 -19.53
N GLY A 166 8.91 47.67 -19.49
CA GLY A 166 7.78 48.60 -19.38
C GLY A 166 7.12 48.66 -17.99
N VAL A 167 7.67 47.94 -16.99
CA VAL A 167 7.08 47.84 -15.66
C VAL A 167 7.84 48.73 -14.69
N ALA A 168 7.11 49.57 -13.94
CA ALA A 168 7.72 50.48 -12.96
C ALA A 168 8.41 49.71 -11.83
N HIS A 169 9.58 50.18 -11.42
CA HIS A 169 10.41 49.56 -10.37
C HIS A 169 9.64 49.38 -9.05
N ASP A 170 8.77 50.33 -8.71
CA ASP A 170 7.92 50.31 -7.51
C ASP A 170 6.93 49.14 -7.47
N THR A 171 6.72 48.46 -8.60
CA THR A 171 5.87 47.27 -8.67
C THR A 171 6.68 45.96 -8.53
N LEU A 172 7.99 45.98 -8.77
CA LEU A 172 8.88 44.81 -8.67
C LEU A 172 9.45 44.61 -7.26
N LEU A 173 8.67 44.99 -6.24
CA LEU A 173 9.06 44.84 -4.84
C LEU A 173 9.09 43.37 -4.41
N MET A 174 10.16 43.01 -3.69
CA MET A 174 10.36 41.69 -3.11
C MET A 174 10.37 41.80 -1.59
N ASP A 175 9.55 40.98 -0.93
CA ASP A 175 9.51 40.93 0.54
C ASP A 175 10.77 40.25 1.10
N ARG A 176 11.18 39.14 0.46
CA ARG A 176 12.26 38.27 0.93
C ARG A 176 12.92 37.58 -0.26
N ILE A 177 14.23 37.38 -0.18
CA ILE A 177 15.00 36.60 -1.14
C ILE A 177 16.16 35.88 -0.44
N HIS A 178 16.34 34.60 -0.72
CA HIS A 178 17.43 33.82 -0.16
C HIS A 178 17.73 32.57 -0.99
N ARG A 179 18.94 32.04 -0.83
CA ARG A 179 19.33 30.75 -1.42
C ARG A 179 18.79 29.59 -0.58
N ILE A 180 18.30 28.56 -1.24
CA ILE A 180 17.88 27.31 -0.59
C ILE A 180 18.99 26.26 -0.65
N PRO A 181 19.07 25.36 0.35
CA PRO A 181 20.00 24.23 0.31
C PRO A 181 19.80 23.38 -0.95
N LYS A 182 20.90 22.84 -1.49
CA LYS A 182 20.83 21.91 -2.63
C LYS A 182 20.16 20.61 -2.18
N PRO A 183 19.34 19.98 -3.02
CA PRO A 183 18.90 18.63 -2.75
C PRO A 183 20.12 17.70 -2.77
N PRO A 184 20.12 16.59 -2.00
CA PRO A 184 21.24 15.65 -1.95
C PRO A 184 21.63 15.03 -3.30
N SER A 185 20.73 15.08 -4.28
CA SER A 185 20.92 14.56 -5.63
C SER A 185 21.57 15.56 -6.60
N ALA A 186 21.65 16.84 -6.25
CA ALA A 186 22.20 17.85 -7.14
C ALA A 186 23.71 17.64 -7.30
N PRO A 187 24.27 17.85 -8.51
CA PRO A 187 25.71 17.87 -8.71
C PRO A 187 26.38 18.87 -7.76
N HIS A 188 27.53 18.51 -7.20
CA HIS A 188 28.26 19.39 -6.28
C HIS A 188 28.53 20.78 -6.89
N LYS A 189 28.80 20.82 -8.20
CA LYS A 189 29.08 22.03 -8.98
C LYS A 189 27.85 22.87 -9.34
N ALA A 190 26.62 22.34 -9.20
CA ALA A 190 25.40 23.10 -9.53
C ALA A 190 25.21 24.27 -8.56
N SER A 191 24.75 25.43 -9.01
CA SER A 191 24.42 26.55 -8.13
C SER A 191 23.21 26.23 -7.24
N ARG A 192 23.14 26.81 -6.03
CA ARG A 192 21.93 26.77 -5.19
C ARG A 192 20.81 27.57 -5.85
N ASP A 193 19.64 26.95 -5.90
CA ASP A 193 18.40 27.63 -6.26
C ASP A 193 18.13 28.79 -5.28
N VAL A 194 17.46 29.82 -5.77
CA VAL A 194 17.03 30.99 -5.01
C VAL A 194 15.52 30.98 -4.91
N ILE A 195 14.99 31.20 -3.72
CA ILE A 195 13.57 31.44 -3.51
C ILE A 195 13.35 32.89 -3.11
N LEU A 196 12.35 33.51 -3.72
CA LEU A 196 11.94 34.87 -3.40
C LEU A 196 10.43 34.95 -3.26
N LYS A 197 9.97 35.96 -2.52
CA LYS A 197 8.56 36.31 -2.40
C LYS A 197 8.35 37.70 -2.97
N MET A 198 7.55 37.80 -4.02
CA MET A 198 7.09 39.08 -4.57
C MET A 198 6.06 39.70 -3.63
N HIS A 199 6.08 41.03 -3.52
CA HIS A 199 5.09 41.74 -2.72
C HIS A 199 3.69 41.67 -3.37
N TYR A 200 3.65 41.83 -4.70
CA TYR A 200 2.42 41.82 -5.49
C TYR A 200 2.29 40.57 -6.38
N TYR A 201 1.08 40.02 -6.49
CA TYR A 201 0.77 38.86 -7.34
C TYR A 201 0.94 39.14 -8.84
N LYS A 202 0.54 40.32 -9.31
CA LYS A 202 0.54 40.64 -10.74
C LYS A 202 1.95 40.67 -11.36
N PRO A 203 2.94 41.38 -10.78
CA PRO A 203 4.33 41.33 -11.24
C PRO A 203 4.92 39.92 -11.25
N ARG A 204 4.56 39.09 -10.26
CA ARG A 204 4.94 37.66 -10.22
C ARG A 204 4.45 36.91 -11.46
N GLU A 205 3.18 37.08 -11.82
CA GLU A 205 2.60 36.46 -13.02
C GLU A 205 3.20 37.00 -14.32
N ASP A 206 3.47 38.31 -14.37
CA ASP A 206 4.06 38.95 -15.53
C ASP A 206 5.50 38.46 -15.78
N VAL A 207 6.29 38.27 -14.72
CA VAL A 207 7.63 37.63 -14.77
C VAL A 207 7.52 36.20 -15.34
N LEU A 208 6.61 35.38 -14.83
CA LEU A 208 6.41 34.01 -15.34
C LEU A 208 5.94 33.99 -16.78
N ARG A 209 5.10 34.94 -17.20
CA ARG A 209 4.64 35.07 -18.58
C ARG A 209 5.77 35.48 -19.51
N ALA A 210 6.60 36.44 -19.10
CA ALA A 210 7.75 36.90 -19.87
C ALA A 210 8.79 35.78 -20.08
N MET A 211 9.08 34.99 -19.05
CA MET A 211 10.00 33.83 -19.17
C MET A 211 9.54 32.75 -20.14
N ARG A 212 8.24 32.65 -20.42
CA ARG A 212 7.70 31.68 -21.41
C ARG A 212 7.85 32.17 -22.85
N LYS A 213 8.07 33.47 -23.07
CA LYS A 213 8.24 34.01 -24.42
C LYS A 213 9.63 33.59 -24.96
N PRO A 214 9.77 33.36 -26.27
CA PRO A 214 11.05 33.05 -26.89
C PRO A 214 11.99 34.26 -27.01
N GLU A 215 11.65 35.39 -26.38
CA GLU A 215 12.45 36.61 -26.39
C GLU A 215 13.83 36.34 -25.78
N LYS A 216 14.88 36.79 -26.47
CA LYS A 216 16.26 36.58 -26.05
C LYS A 216 16.54 37.45 -24.84
N LEU A 217 16.75 36.80 -23.69
CA LEU A 217 17.34 37.44 -22.54
C LEU A 217 18.77 37.87 -22.91
N GLY A 218 19.29 38.94 -22.30
CA GLY A 218 20.71 39.29 -22.44
C GLY A 218 21.61 38.11 -22.07
N SER A 219 22.78 37.97 -22.71
CA SER A 219 23.68 36.81 -22.53
C SER A 219 24.04 36.51 -21.06
N GLN A 220 24.01 37.52 -20.20
CA GLN A 220 24.21 37.36 -18.75
C GLN A 220 23.09 36.60 -18.02
N TYR A 221 21.88 36.54 -18.57
CA TYR A 221 20.68 35.96 -17.95
C TYR A 221 20.12 34.74 -18.71
N GLU A 222 20.71 34.40 -19.86
CA GLU A 222 20.22 33.32 -20.74
C GLU A 222 20.16 31.94 -20.05
N HIS A 223 21.07 31.70 -19.10
CA HIS A 223 21.15 30.46 -18.34
C HIS A 223 20.16 30.38 -17.16
N LEU A 224 19.38 31.43 -16.89
CA LEU A 224 18.46 31.48 -15.76
C LEU A 224 17.11 30.86 -16.09
N GLU A 225 16.60 30.05 -15.16
CA GLU A 225 15.26 29.46 -15.23
C GLU A 225 14.42 29.97 -14.05
N ILE A 226 13.17 30.35 -14.30
CA ILE A 226 12.23 30.77 -13.24
C ILE A 226 11.04 29.81 -13.21
N TYR A 227 10.69 29.41 -12.00
CA TYR A 227 9.56 28.53 -11.73
C TYR A 227 8.65 29.09 -10.64
N PRO A 228 7.34 28.82 -10.70
CA PRO A 228 6.47 28.92 -9.53
C PRO A 228 6.95 27.98 -8.41
N ASP A 229 6.82 28.42 -7.16
CA ASP A 229 7.09 27.60 -5.97
C ASP A 229 5.82 26.84 -5.57
N PHE A 230 5.80 25.54 -5.83
CA PHE A 230 4.71 24.64 -5.45
C PHE A 230 5.09 23.79 -4.24
N SER A 231 4.06 23.35 -3.51
CA SER A 231 4.18 22.33 -2.48
C SER A 231 4.75 21.03 -3.07
N LYS A 232 5.40 20.26 -2.21
CA LYS A 232 5.96 18.97 -2.60
C LYS A 232 4.89 17.99 -3.06
N ALA A 233 3.72 18.02 -2.43
CA ALA A 233 2.57 17.18 -2.78
C ALA A 233 2.11 17.48 -4.22
N THR A 234 1.93 18.75 -4.57
CA THR A 234 1.54 19.17 -5.93
C THR A 234 2.58 18.77 -6.96
N LEU A 235 3.89 18.97 -6.68
CA LEU A 235 4.95 18.54 -7.59
C LEU A 235 4.98 17.02 -7.79
N GLN A 236 4.72 16.23 -6.74
CA GLN A 236 4.63 14.78 -6.84
C GLN A 236 3.44 14.34 -7.69
N GLN A 237 2.27 14.97 -7.52
CA GLN A 237 1.09 14.69 -8.33
C GLN A 237 1.36 15.02 -9.80
N ARG A 238 1.92 16.20 -10.11
CA ARG A 238 2.31 16.58 -11.48
C ARG A 238 3.30 15.60 -12.09
N ARG A 239 4.21 15.04 -11.29
CA ARG A 239 5.18 14.01 -11.75
C ARG A 239 4.49 12.75 -12.29
N LEU A 240 3.35 12.35 -11.72
CA LEU A 240 2.62 11.19 -12.19
C LEU A 240 2.05 11.38 -13.61
N PHE A 241 1.80 12.62 -14.01
CA PHE A 241 1.33 12.99 -15.35
C PHE A 241 2.47 13.20 -16.35
N ARG A 242 3.75 13.06 -15.96
CA ARG A 242 4.91 13.32 -16.84
C ARG A 242 4.85 12.55 -18.17
N PRO A 243 4.56 11.24 -18.21
CA PRO A 243 4.45 10.50 -19.47
C PRO A 243 3.37 11.08 -20.40
N LEU A 244 2.23 11.49 -19.82
CA LEU A 244 1.12 12.09 -20.56
C LEU A 244 1.51 13.45 -21.12
N THR A 245 2.10 14.33 -20.30
CA THR A 245 2.52 15.66 -20.74
C THR A 245 3.62 15.65 -21.80
N THR A 246 4.51 14.64 -21.77
CA THR A 246 5.54 14.43 -22.78
C THR A 246 4.90 14.06 -24.12
N SER A 247 3.98 13.09 -24.09
CA SER A 247 3.24 12.65 -25.28
C SER A 247 2.39 13.77 -25.90
N LEU A 248 1.73 14.59 -25.06
CA LEU A 248 0.95 15.75 -25.53
C LEU A 248 1.83 16.80 -26.20
N ARG A 249 3.03 17.04 -25.66
CA ARG A 249 4.00 17.97 -26.24
C ARG A 249 4.51 17.47 -27.60
N GLU A 250 4.87 16.19 -27.69
CA GLU A 250 5.31 15.57 -28.95
C GLU A 250 4.22 15.65 -30.02
N ALA A 251 2.96 15.55 -29.62
CA ALA A 251 1.80 15.72 -30.49
C ALA A 251 1.42 17.19 -30.77
N GLY A 252 2.12 18.17 -30.18
CA GLY A 252 1.80 19.60 -30.33
C GLY A 252 0.48 20.02 -29.70
N ILE A 253 -0.08 19.24 -28.78
CA ILE A 253 -1.38 19.51 -28.14
C ILE A 253 -1.17 20.42 -26.93
N LEU A 254 -1.95 21.50 -26.88
CA LEU A 254 -1.90 22.47 -25.79
C LEU A 254 -2.58 21.92 -24.53
N TYR A 255 -1.91 22.12 -23.40
CA TYR A 255 -2.46 21.79 -22.09
C TYR A 255 -2.11 22.87 -21.05
N ARG A 256 -2.92 22.92 -20.00
CA ARG A 256 -2.70 23.74 -18.81
C ARG A 256 -2.97 22.94 -17.54
N TRP A 257 -2.34 23.36 -16.45
CA TRP A 257 -2.60 22.77 -15.14
C TRP A 257 -3.80 23.45 -14.47
N GLY A 258 -4.76 22.63 -14.04
CA GLY A 258 -5.83 22.99 -13.14
C GLY A 258 -5.49 22.68 -11.69
N PHE A 259 -6.08 23.44 -10.77
CA PHE A 259 -5.93 23.23 -9.33
C PHE A 259 -6.98 22.21 -8.81
N PRO A 260 -6.66 21.32 -7.84
CA PRO A 260 -5.38 21.11 -7.15
C PRO A 260 -4.30 20.45 -8.02
N THR A 261 -4.63 19.41 -8.77
CA THR A 261 -3.79 18.91 -9.88
C THR A 261 -4.70 18.21 -10.88
N LYS A 262 -5.08 18.93 -11.93
CA LYS A 262 -5.83 18.39 -13.07
C LYS A 262 -5.10 18.78 -14.35
N LEU A 263 -5.07 17.89 -15.33
CA LEU A 263 -4.51 18.23 -16.63
C LEU A 263 -5.66 18.64 -17.55
N ILE A 264 -5.69 19.91 -17.96
CA ILE A 264 -6.72 20.43 -18.83
C ILE A 264 -6.13 20.53 -20.23
N ILE A 265 -6.66 19.73 -21.15
CA ILE A 265 -6.16 19.61 -22.52
C ILE A 265 -7.15 20.33 -23.44
N LEU A 266 -6.62 21.14 -24.36
CA LEU A 266 -7.38 21.79 -25.40
C LEU A 266 -7.07 21.12 -26.74
N ARG A 267 -8.06 20.47 -27.33
CA ARG A 267 -7.94 19.79 -28.61
C ARG A 267 -9.21 20.03 -29.44
N GLU A 268 -9.07 20.53 -30.66
CA GLU A 268 -10.20 20.71 -31.61
C GLU A 268 -11.39 21.44 -30.96
N ASP A 269 -11.10 22.52 -30.22
CA ASP A 269 -12.05 23.32 -29.42
C ASP A 269 -12.79 22.60 -28.28
N VAL A 270 -12.47 21.32 -28.03
CA VAL A 270 -12.96 20.56 -26.88
C VAL A 270 -11.94 20.63 -25.74
N THR A 271 -12.43 21.05 -24.57
CA THR A 271 -11.63 21.04 -23.33
C THR A 271 -11.89 19.72 -22.60
N THR A 272 -10.85 18.90 -22.44
CA THR A 272 -10.91 17.68 -21.64
C THR A 272 -10.12 17.87 -20.35
N VAL A 273 -10.64 17.33 -19.24
CA VAL A 273 -10.05 17.50 -17.91
C VAL A 273 -9.72 16.13 -17.35
N LEU A 274 -8.44 15.86 -17.14
CA LEU A 274 -7.95 14.61 -16.59
C LEU A 274 -7.63 14.79 -15.11
N THR A 275 -8.23 13.96 -14.27
CA THR A 275 -8.03 13.99 -12.81
C THR A 275 -7.07 12.90 -12.36
N SER A 276 -7.01 11.78 -13.08
CA SER A 276 -6.10 10.67 -12.78
C SER A 276 -5.13 10.39 -13.93
N PRO A 277 -3.88 9.99 -13.65
CA PRO A 277 -2.96 9.49 -14.67
C PRO A 277 -3.53 8.29 -15.43
N THR A 278 -4.29 7.41 -14.77
CA THR A 278 -4.91 6.23 -15.40
C THR A 278 -5.98 6.62 -16.41
N GLU A 279 -6.85 7.57 -16.03
CA GLU A 279 -7.85 8.18 -16.92
C GLU A 279 -7.17 8.88 -18.10
N GLY A 280 -6.05 9.55 -17.83
CA GLY A 280 -5.23 10.17 -18.87
C GLY A 280 -4.65 9.16 -19.86
N ARG A 281 -4.21 7.98 -19.40
CA ARG A 281 -3.69 6.95 -20.30
C ARG A 281 -4.77 6.45 -21.27
N ILE A 282 -5.94 6.11 -20.74
CA ILE A 282 -7.07 5.62 -21.54
C ILE A 282 -7.50 6.66 -22.57
N THR A 283 -7.57 7.94 -22.18
CA THR A 283 -7.96 9.03 -23.09
C THR A 283 -6.90 9.28 -24.17
N LEU A 284 -5.61 9.29 -23.84
CA LEU A 284 -4.55 9.46 -24.84
C LEU A 284 -4.45 8.26 -25.79
N GLU A 285 -4.66 7.04 -25.30
CA GLU A 285 -4.73 5.83 -26.15
C GLU A 285 -5.92 5.89 -27.10
N SER A 286 -7.09 6.38 -26.64
CA SER A 286 -8.26 6.60 -27.50
C SER A 286 -8.00 7.58 -28.64
N TRP A 287 -7.00 8.46 -28.46
CA TRP A 287 -6.55 9.44 -29.44
C TRP A 287 -5.43 8.94 -30.34
N GLY A 288 -4.97 7.70 -30.16
CA GLY A 288 -3.86 7.13 -30.92
C GLY A 288 -2.49 7.67 -30.52
N LEU A 289 -2.37 8.32 -29.35
CA LEU A 289 -1.09 8.84 -28.87
C LEU A 289 -0.30 7.73 -28.17
N LYS A 290 0.95 7.55 -28.60
CA LYS A 290 1.88 6.61 -27.93
C LYS A 290 2.35 7.24 -26.62
N ILE A 291 2.13 6.53 -25.52
CA ILE A 291 2.58 6.99 -24.21
C ILE A 291 4.00 6.51 -23.99
N THR A 292 4.96 7.44 -24.04
CA THR A 292 6.35 7.15 -23.71
C THR A 292 6.47 6.96 -22.21
N GLU A 293 6.62 5.73 -21.74
CA GLU A 293 6.94 5.47 -20.33
C GLU A 293 8.41 5.80 -20.04
N ASP A 294 8.64 6.75 -19.13
CA ASP A 294 9.98 7.05 -18.64
C ASP A 294 10.57 5.83 -17.91
N ALA A 295 11.73 5.35 -18.36
CA ALA A 295 12.46 4.22 -17.77
C ALA A 295 12.93 4.44 -16.31
N GLN A 296 12.72 5.62 -15.73
CA GLN A 296 13.23 6.04 -14.42
C GLN A 296 12.32 5.69 -13.23
N ASP A 297 11.09 5.20 -13.43
CA ASP A 297 10.13 4.90 -12.35
C ASP A 297 9.80 3.40 -12.21
N ARG A 298 10.70 2.49 -12.64
CA ARG A 298 10.63 1.07 -12.26
C ARG A 298 10.84 0.92 -10.75
N ARG A 299 9.80 1.13 -9.95
CA ARG A 299 9.73 0.50 -8.62
C ARG A 299 9.48 -0.99 -8.86
N PRO A 300 10.27 -1.91 -8.29
CA PRO A 300 9.80 -3.27 -8.16
C PRO A 300 8.53 -3.23 -7.31
N THR A 301 7.41 -3.65 -7.90
CA THR A 301 6.21 -3.98 -7.14
C THR A 301 6.59 -5.08 -6.16
N LEU A 302 6.52 -4.80 -4.86
CA LEU A 302 6.55 -5.85 -3.85
C LEU A 302 5.28 -6.67 -4.06
N LYS A 303 5.36 -7.71 -4.89
CA LYS A 303 4.42 -8.82 -4.82
C LYS A 303 4.55 -9.39 -3.43
N GLY A 304 3.43 -9.45 -2.72
CA GLY A 304 3.36 -10.18 -1.47
C GLY A 304 3.74 -11.63 -1.72
N ASP A 305 4.65 -12.14 -0.89
CA ASP A 305 4.55 -13.48 -0.34
C ASP A 305 5.43 -13.57 0.91
N THR A 306 4.77 -14.04 1.96
CA THR A 306 5.21 -14.70 3.20
C THR A 306 6.70 -14.68 3.62
N GLY A 307 6.93 -14.36 4.91
CA GLY A 307 8.02 -14.98 5.69
C GLY A 307 9.12 -14.04 6.19
N LEU A 308 9.10 -13.80 7.51
CA LEU A 308 10.24 -13.62 8.42
C LEU A 308 11.58 -13.12 7.81
N ALA A 309 11.92 -11.86 8.07
CA ALA A 309 13.17 -11.44 8.72
C ALA A 309 13.40 -9.94 8.49
N ALA A 310 13.21 -9.15 9.55
CA ALA A 310 13.83 -7.84 9.63
C ALA A 310 15.35 -8.04 9.77
N THR A 311 16.12 -7.57 8.80
CA THR A 311 17.48 -7.12 9.04
C THR A 311 17.58 -5.69 8.58
N LEU A 312 17.54 -4.79 9.56
CA LEU A 312 17.97 -3.40 9.47
C LEU A 312 19.40 -3.39 8.93
N ASN A 313 19.58 -2.98 7.68
CA ASN A 313 20.72 -2.21 7.16
C ASN A 313 20.64 -2.17 5.63
N GLY A 314 20.04 -1.11 5.11
CA GLY A 314 19.90 -0.89 3.67
C GLY A 314 19.34 0.49 3.40
N CYS A 315 20.16 1.52 3.58
CA CYS A 315 19.86 2.89 3.18
C CYS A 315 19.74 2.94 1.65
N ALA A 316 18.56 2.60 1.13
CA ALA A 316 18.27 2.68 -0.30
C ALA A 316 18.20 4.17 -0.70
N ARG A 317 19.21 4.58 -1.47
CA ARG A 317 19.39 5.91 -2.03
C ARG A 317 18.12 6.37 -2.72
N LYS A 318 17.45 7.36 -2.13
CA LYS A 318 16.41 8.14 -2.80
C LYS A 318 17.07 8.96 -3.90
N SER A 319 17.05 8.47 -5.14
CA SER A 319 17.37 9.27 -6.33
C SER A 319 16.22 10.24 -6.59
N TYR A 320 16.16 11.31 -5.81
CA TYR A 320 15.36 12.47 -6.17
C TYR A 320 16.07 13.18 -7.33
N ALA A 321 15.93 12.69 -8.57
CA ALA A 321 16.33 13.49 -9.73
C ALA A 321 15.73 14.91 -9.58
N LEU A 322 16.54 15.93 -9.89
CA LEU A 322 16.16 17.33 -9.84
C LEU A 322 14.79 17.53 -10.53
N PRO A 323 13.89 18.38 -10.02
CA PRO A 323 12.58 18.57 -10.63
C PRO A 323 12.75 19.01 -12.09
N ASP A 324 12.22 18.18 -12.99
CA ASP A 324 12.21 18.37 -14.43
C ASP A 324 11.39 19.62 -14.77
N PRO A 325 11.80 20.49 -15.72
CA PRO A 325 11.07 21.70 -16.08
C PRO A 325 9.59 21.43 -16.43
N LEU A 326 9.28 20.22 -16.91
CA LEU A 326 7.94 19.72 -17.25
C LEU A 326 6.93 19.81 -16.09
N LEU A 327 7.41 19.66 -14.85
CA LEU A 327 6.55 19.59 -13.66
C LEU A 327 6.22 20.98 -13.08
N MET A 328 6.97 21.99 -13.51
CA MET A 328 7.00 23.30 -12.87
C MET A 328 6.35 24.41 -13.70
N THR A 329 5.95 24.16 -14.94
CA THR A 329 5.33 25.17 -15.82
C THR A 329 3.81 25.03 -15.85
N ASP A 330 3.07 26.11 -15.58
CA ASP A 330 1.60 26.11 -15.50
C ASP A 330 0.88 26.08 -16.87
N ILE A 331 1.57 26.50 -17.92
CA ILE A 331 1.14 26.38 -19.33
C ILE A 331 2.40 26.07 -20.13
N VAL A 332 2.44 24.93 -20.82
CA VAL A 332 3.52 24.62 -21.76
C VAL A 332 3.07 25.05 -23.15
N PHE A 333 3.53 26.23 -23.56
CA PHE A 333 3.62 26.54 -24.98
C PHE A 333 4.82 25.78 -25.52
N VAL A 334 4.61 25.01 -26.58
CA VAL A 334 5.70 24.34 -27.30
C VAL A 334 6.53 25.41 -28.00
N PHE A 335 7.58 25.88 -27.35
CA PHE A 335 8.78 26.39 -28.00
C PHE A 335 9.96 25.97 -27.15
N ASP A 336 10.56 24.85 -27.54
CA ASP A 336 11.82 24.39 -26.99
C ASP A 336 12.91 25.40 -27.35
N ARG A 337 13.47 26.10 -26.34
CA ARG A 337 14.60 27.01 -26.54
C ARG A 337 15.88 26.28 -26.96
N LYS A 338 15.92 24.93 -26.92
CA LYS A 338 17.13 24.14 -27.18
C LYS A 338 17.26 23.55 -28.58
N SER A 339 16.41 23.90 -29.53
CA SER A 339 16.49 23.36 -30.90
C SER A 339 16.54 24.44 -31.98
N GLN A 340 17.59 25.25 -31.98
CA GLN A 340 18.07 25.94 -33.18
C GLN A 340 19.60 25.97 -33.20
N ASP A 341 20.18 24.80 -33.45
CA ASP A 341 21.46 24.70 -34.16
C ASP A 341 21.23 23.72 -35.32
N GLY A 342 21.09 24.28 -36.51
CA GLY A 342 20.91 23.61 -37.80
C GLY A 342 21.24 24.58 -38.90
#